data_AF-A0A836BQ05-F1
#
_entry.id   AF-A0A836BQ05-F1
#
_cell.length_a   1.000
_cell.length_b   1.000
_cell.length_c   1.000
_cell.angle_alpha   90.00
_cell.angle_beta   90.00
_cell.angle_gamma   90.00
#
_symmetry.space_group_name_H-M   'P 1'
#
loop_
_entity.id
_entity.type
_entity.pdbx_description
1 polymer ?
#
loop_
_entity_poly.entity_id
_entity_poly.type
_entity_poly.pdbx_seq_one_letter_code
_entity_poly.pdbx_strand_id
1 'polypeptide(L)'
;MCLSSHHFETATRNELYARALKAWVRQESRQEERVLRAAAARRALYGAVCPLLQRLWGALHPDITAQADAFVGALPQEPWVALHVRGGDKVAEYASVPARRNSNHSLLEGMRALAVRHPAARGRACVIMGDDPVLGQERFNSAAFEHRCNSTRALLTDFSIMARAPYLVANMASNVASVAFWVRGCVLHQDLDTLFDGHGLEDWITWF
;
A
#
# COMPACT_ATOMS: atom_id res chain seq x y z
N MET A 1 28.23 -60.31 -15.89
CA MET A 1 26.98 -59.52 -15.88
C MET A 1 27.36 -58.07 -15.59
N CYS A 2 27.57 -57.26 -16.63
CA CYS A 2 27.93 -55.84 -16.48
C CYS A 2 26.64 -55.04 -16.50
N LEU A 3 26.16 -54.62 -15.32
CA LEU A 3 25.10 -53.60 -15.25
C LEU A 3 25.69 -52.30 -15.78
N SER A 4 25.07 -51.74 -16.83
CA SER A 4 25.57 -50.55 -17.51
C SER A 4 25.58 -49.35 -16.56
N SER A 5 26.67 -48.58 -16.60
CA SER A 5 26.88 -47.35 -15.80
C SER A 5 25.73 -46.34 -15.91
N HIS A 6 24.96 -46.39 -17.00
CA HIS A 6 23.78 -45.54 -17.21
C HIS A 6 22.63 -45.75 -16.23
N HIS A 7 22.45 -46.94 -15.66
CA HIS A 7 21.38 -47.18 -14.68
C HIS A 7 21.71 -46.60 -13.29
N PHE A 8 23.00 -46.47 -12.96
CA PHE A 8 23.43 -45.90 -11.68
C PHE A 8 23.33 -44.35 -11.68
N GLU A 9 23.63 -43.72 -12.82
CA GLU A 9 23.47 -42.27 -13.02
C GLU A 9 22.01 -41.81 -13.01
N THR A 10 21.08 -42.63 -13.53
CA THR A 10 19.65 -42.29 -13.52
C THR A 10 19.02 -42.41 -12.14
N ALA A 11 19.40 -43.43 -11.35
CA ALA A 11 18.92 -43.60 -9.98
C ALA A 11 19.34 -42.42 -9.08
N THR A 12 20.62 -42.02 -9.14
CA THR A 12 21.14 -40.88 -8.37
C THR A 12 20.54 -39.54 -8.79
N ARG A 13 20.28 -39.34 -10.09
CA ARG A 13 19.61 -38.13 -10.58
C ARG A 13 18.16 -38.03 -10.09
N ASN A 14 17.42 -39.14 -10.07
CA ASN A 14 16.04 -39.16 -9.57
C ASN A 14 15.96 -38.89 -8.07
N GLU A 15 16.90 -39.39 -7.27
CA GLU A 15 16.98 -39.06 -5.84
C GLU A 15 17.25 -37.57 -5.59
N LEU A 16 18.13 -36.94 -6.39
CA LEU A 16 18.40 -35.50 -6.30
C LEU A 16 17.16 -34.67 -6.64
N TYR A 17 16.42 -35.02 -7.70
CA TYR A 17 15.17 -34.34 -8.05
C TYR A 17 14.11 -34.50 -6.95
N ALA A 18 13.95 -35.70 -6.40
CA ALA A 18 13.00 -35.94 -5.32
C ALA A 18 13.34 -35.12 -4.06
N ARG A 19 14.63 -35.00 -3.71
CA ARG A 19 15.09 -34.16 -2.60
C ARG A 19 14.85 -32.67 -2.86
N ALA A 20 15.15 -32.19 -4.07
CA ALA A 20 14.93 -30.80 -4.47
C ALA A 20 13.44 -30.43 -4.43
N LEU A 21 12.57 -31.29 -4.99
CA LEU A 21 11.12 -31.09 -4.98
C LEU A 21 10.58 -31.06 -3.54
N LYS A 22 11.02 -31.99 -2.69
CA LYS A 22 10.60 -32.03 -1.27
C LYS A 22 11.09 -30.80 -0.49
N ALA A 23 12.26 -30.28 -0.80
CA ALA A 23 12.78 -29.04 -0.21
C ALA A 23 11.96 -27.83 -0.68
N TRP A 24 11.64 -27.75 -1.97
CA TRP A 24 10.80 -26.70 -2.54
C TRP A 24 9.39 -26.70 -1.95
N VAL A 25 8.70 -27.84 -1.91
CA VAL A 25 7.36 -27.94 -1.27
C VAL A 25 7.40 -27.51 0.19
N ARG A 26 8.43 -27.90 0.96
CA ARG A 26 8.59 -27.44 2.35
C ARG A 26 8.83 -25.94 2.47
N GLN A 27 9.52 -25.35 1.50
CA GLN A 27 9.77 -23.92 1.46
C GLN A 27 8.47 -23.16 1.18
N GLU A 28 7.69 -23.59 0.19
CA GLU A 28 6.37 -23.04 -0.15
C GLU A 28 5.41 -23.14 1.05
N SER A 29 5.27 -24.30 1.69
CA SER A 29 4.38 -24.44 2.86
C SER A 29 4.80 -23.55 4.04
N ARG A 30 6.09 -23.33 4.26
CA ARG A 30 6.58 -22.39 5.28
C ARG A 30 6.29 -20.93 4.91
N GLN A 31 6.31 -20.61 3.62
CA GLN A 31 5.97 -19.29 3.12
C GLN A 31 4.47 -19.02 3.31
N GLU A 32 3.61 -19.97 2.94
CA GLU A 32 2.17 -19.92 3.19
C GLU A 32 1.86 -19.75 4.70
N GLU A 33 2.48 -20.54 5.56
CA GLU A 33 2.27 -20.44 7.01
C GLU A 33 2.69 -19.06 7.56
N ARG A 34 3.81 -18.50 7.06
CA ARG A 34 4.24 -17.14 7.44
C ARG A 34 3.24 -16.08 7.01
N VAL A 35 2.72 -16.20 5.80
CA VAL A 35 1.67 -15.32 5.28
C VAL A 35 0.44 -15.39 6.17
N LEU A 36 -0.08 -16.59 6.45
CA LEU A 36 -1.26 -16.79 7.30
C LEU A 36 -1.08 -16.30 8.75
N ARG A 37 0.14 -16.40 9.32
CA ARG A 37 0.43 -15.84 10.64
C ARG A 37 0.49 -14.31 10.64
N ALA A 38 1.13 -13.73 9.63
CA ALA A 38 1.19 -12.28 9.47
C ALA A 38 -0.22 -11.69 9.29
N ALA A 39 -1.03 -12.36 8.49
CA ALA A 39 -2.45 -12.12 8.28
C ALA A 39 -3.24 -12.05 9.60
N ALA A 40 -3.21 -13.15 10.37
CA ALA A 40 -3.90 -13.24 11.64
C ALA A 40 -3.44 -12.17 12.66
N ALA A 41 -2.14 -11.92 12.77
CA ALA A 41 -1.59 -10.89 13.65
C ALA A 41 -2.09 -9.48 13.27
N ARG A 42 -2.22 -9.21 11.98
CA ARG A 42 -2.73 -7.93 11.48
C ARG A 42 -4.23 -7.82 11.66
N ARG A 43 -5.01 -8.86 11.40
CA ARG A 43 -6.44 -8.85 11.73
C ARG A 43 -6.70 -8.55 13.21
N ALA A 44 -5.87 -9.10 14.10
CA ALA A 44 -5.89 -8.78 15.52
C ALA A 44 -5.53 -7.31 15.78
N LEU A 45 -4.49 -6.79 15.13
CA LEU A 45 -4.13 -5.36 15.19
C LEU A 45 -5.28 -4.47 14.69
N TYR A 46 -5.96 -4.85 13.60
CA TYR A 46 -7.14 -4.18 13.07
C TYR A 46 -8.27 -4.11 14.11
N GLY A 47 -8.61 -5.26 14.71
CA GLY A 47 -9.62 -5.32 15.74
C GLY A 47 -9.29 -4.44 16.96
N ALA A 48 -8.02 -4.29 17.30
CA ALA A 48 -7.58 -3.47 18.43
C ALA A 48 -7.50 -1.96 18.09
N VAL A 49 -7.00 -1.61 16.90
CA VAL A 49 -6.70 -0.23 16.50
C VAL A 49 -7.92 0.49 15.92
N CYS A 50 -8.78 -0.22 15.17
CA CYS A 50 -9.92 0.42 14.51
C CYS A 50 -10.87 1.14 15.47
N PRO A 51 -11.29 0.55 16.62
CA PRO A 51 -12.17 1.25 17.55
C PRO A 51 -11.55 2.53 18.12
N LEU A 52 -10.22 2.53 18.32
CA LEU A 52 -9.50 3.71 18.78
C LEU A 52 -9.47 4.79 17.69
N LEU A 53 -9.09 4.42 16.46
CA LEU A 53 -9.07 5.35 15.33
C LEU A 53 -10.45 5.95 15.06
N GLN A 54 -11.52 5.16 15.10
CA GLN A 54 -12.89 5.65 14.93
C GLN A 54 -13.25 6.74 15.95
N ARG A 55 -12.93 6.50 17.23
CA ARG A 55 -13.20 7.47 18.30
C ARG A 55 -12.38 8.74 18.13
N LEU A 56 -11.11 8.61 17.80
CA LEU A 56 -10.20 9.76 17.71
C LEU A 56 -10.42 10.58 16.44
N TRP A 57 -10.63 9.93 15.29
CA TRP A 57 -10.68 10.63 14.00
C TRP A 57 -11.84 11.62 13.89
N GLY A 58 -13.05 11.18 14.25
CA GLY A 58 -14.24 12.04 14.21
C GLY A 58 -14.28 13.08 15.33
N ALA A 59 -13.75 12.75 16.51
CA ALA A 59 -13.81 13.65 17.67
C ALA A 59 -12.74 14.75 17.65
N LEU A 60 -11.55 14.46 17.11
CA LEU A 60 -10.43 15.40 17.19
C LEU A 60 -10.48 16.49 16.11
N HIS A 61 -11.15 16.24 14.98
CA HIS A 61 -11.01 17.10 13.80
C HIS A 61 -12.29 17.24 12.94
N PRO A 62 -13.39 17.81 13.49
CA PRO A 62 -14.61 18.04 12.72
C PRO A 62 -14.40 19.02 11.56
N ASP A 63 -13.50 19.98 11.72
CA ASP A 63 -13.09 20.95 10.71
C ASP A 63 -12.35 20.33 9.52
N ILE A 64 -11.49 19.32 9.79
CA ILE A 64 -10.78 18.55 8.76
C ILE A 64 -11.76 17.68 7.99
N THR A 65 -12.67 17.02 8.71
CA THR A 65 -13.75 16.23 8.10
C THR A 65 -14.60 17.09 7.17
N ALA A 66 -15.04 18.27 7.64
CA ALA A 66 -15.82 19.20 6.82
C ALA A 66 -15.05 19.71 5.58
N GLN A 67 -13.76 20.00 5.71
CA GLN A 67 -12.92 20.40 4.57
C GLN A 67 -12.78 19.28 3.54
N ALA A 68 -12.53 18.05 4.00
CA ALA A 68 -12.44 16.89 3.13
C ALA A 68 -13.78 16.59 2.43
N ASP A 69 -14.90 16.66 3.16
CA ASP A 69 -16.24 16.46 2.61
C ASP A 69 -16.59 17.54 1.57
N ALA A 70 -16.25 18.81 1.84
CA ALA A 70 -16.44 19.89 0.89
C ALA A 70 -15.60 19.70 -0.39
N PHE A 71 -14.34 19.28 -0.26
CA PHE A 71 -13.49 18.97 -1.41
C PHE A 71 -14.05 17.80 -2.22
N VAL A 72 -14.37 16.69 -1.56
CA VAL A 72 -14.90 15.49 -2.23
C VAL A 72 -16.25 15.76 -2.88
N GLY A 73 -17.12 16.56 -2.25
CA GLY A 73 -18.40 16.97 -2.82
C GLY A 73 -18.28 17.85 -4.07
N ALA A 74 -17.14 18.53 -4.26
CA ALA A 74 -16.84 19.32 -5.46
C ALA A 74 -16.22 18.48 -6.59
N LEU A 75 -15.79 17.25 -6.33
CA LEU A 75 -15.28 16.34 -7.36
C LEU A 75 -16.44 15.82 -8.24
N PRO A 76 -16.14 15.37 -9.48
CA PRO A 76 -17.13 14.68 -10.30
C PRO A 76 -17.76 13.49 -9.53
N GLN A 77 -19.06 13.28 -9.74
CA GLN A 77 -19.81 12.15 -9.13
C GLN A 77 -19.42 10.78 -9.72
N GLU A 78 -18.56 10.77 -10.74
CA GLU A 78 -17.98 9.55 -11.30
C GLU A 78 -16.86 9.02 -10.38
N PRO A 79 -16.53 7.72 -10.45
CA PRO A 79 -15.48 7.21 -9.60
C PRO A 79 -14.15 7.87 -9.97
N TRP A 80 -13.52 8.52 -9.01
CA TRP A 80 -12.20 9.12 -9.15
C TRP A 80 -11.16 8.26 -8.43
N VAL A 81 -9.90 8.48 -8.75
CA VAL A 81 -8.77 7.74 -8.19
C VAL A 81 -7.91 8.69 -7.37
N ALA A 82 -7.69 8.39 -6.09
CA ALA A 82 -6.64 9.04 -5.32
C ALA A 82 -5.30 8.41 -5.68
N LEU A 83 -4.31 9.24 -5.99
CA LEU A 83 -2.94 8.82 -6.25
C LEU A 83 -2.01 9.50 -5.25
N HIS A 84 -1.35 8.70 -4.39
CA HIS A 84 -0.32 9.23 -3.50
C HIS A 84 1.07 9.08 -4.11
N VAL A 85 1.72 10.20 -4.40
CA VAL A 85 3.10 10.27 -4.90
C VAL A 85 3.99 10.83 -3.79
N ARG A 86 4.75 9.96 -3.13
CA ARG A 86 5.73 10.40 -2.13
C ARG A 86 6.98 10.94 -2.83
N GLY A 87 7.30 12.21 -2.59
CA GLY A 87 8.42 12.92 -3.20
C GLY A 87 9.51 13.26 -2.20
N GLY A 88 10.21 14.37 -2.45
CA GLY A 88 11.11 15.01 -1.49
C GLY A 88 12.26 14.13 -0.99
N ASP A 89 12.41 14.08 0.33
CA ASP A 89 13.47 13.35 1.05
C ASP A 89 13.45 11.85 0.79
N LYS A 90 12.25 11.29 0.58
CA LYS A 90 12.07 9.87 0.32
C LYS A 90 12.67 9.44 -1.01
N VAL A 91 12.88 10.33 -1.98
CA VAL A 91 13.53 9.99 -3.25
C VAL A 91 14.95 9.45 -3.01
N ALA A 92 15.70 10.03 -2.05
CA ALA A 92 17.04 9.57 -1.70
C ALA A 92 17.01 8.24 -0.92
N GLU A 93 16.06 8.07 0.00
CA GLU A 93 15.85 6.80 0.71
C GLU A 93 15.51 5.68 -0.29
N TYR A 94 14.64 6.01 -1.24
CA TYR A 94 14.25 5.14 -2.34
C TYR A 94 15.43 4.74 -3.20
N ALA A 95 16.39 5.61 -3.50
CA ALA A 95 17.57 5.25 -4.29
C ALA A 95 18.37 4.06 -3.73
N SER A 96 18.30 3.80 -2.41
CA SER A 96 18.95 2.66 -1.75
C SER A 96 18.15 1.35 -1.80
N VAL A 97 16.87 1.43 -2.19
CA VAL A 97 15.96 0.28 -2.32
C VAL A 97 15.98 -0.19 -3.79
N PRO A 98 15.91 -1.50 -4.09
CA PRO A 98 15.89 -1.98 -5.47
C PRO A 98 14.80 -1.28 -6.32
N ALA A 99 15.14 -0.89 -7.55
CA ALA A 99 14.34 -0.05 -8.47
C ALA A 99 12.85 -0.47 -8.70
N ARG A 100 12.50 -1.72 -8.39
CA ARG A 100 11.11 -2.23 -8.43
C ARG A 100 10.25 -1.75 -7.25
N ARG A 101 10.86 -1.26 -6.16
CA ARG A 101 10.20 -1.02 -4.87
C ARG A 101 10.02 0.46 -4.52
N ASN A 102 10.26 1.38 -5.44
CA ASN A 102 10.57 2.75 -5.04
C ASN A 102 10.31 3.84 -6.09
N SER A 103 9.79 3.50 -7.27
CA SER A 103 9.70 4.43 -8.39
C SER A 103 8.26 4.75 -8.78
N ASN A 104 8.03 5.89 -9.43
CA ASN A 104 6.76 6.23 -10.10
C ASN A 104 6.26 5.11 -11.03
N HIS A 105 7.17 4.25 -11.50
CA HIS A 105 6.84 3.03 -12.24
C HIS A 105 5.91 2.11 -11.45
N SER A 106 6.12 1.98 -10.13
CA SER A 106 5.24 1.21 -9.26
C SER A 106 3.81 1.78 -9.29
N LEU A 107 3.64 3.09 -9.10
CA LEU A 107 2.32 3.72 -9.19
C LEU A 107 1.65 3.48 -10.56
N LEU A 108 2.41 3.46 -11.65
CA LEU A 108 1.88 3.11 -12.98
C LEU A 108 1.43 1.64 -13.07
N GLU A 109 2.17 0.70 -12.49
CA GLU A 109 1.73 -0.70 -12.40
C GLU A 109 0.47 -0.84 -11.53
N GLY A 110 0.40 -0.14 -10.40
CA GLY A 110 -0.80 -0.08 -9.56
C GLY A 110 -2.02 0.48 -10.32
N MET A 111 -1.84 1.54 -11.11
CA MET A 111 -2.88 2.09 -11.98
C MET A 111 -3.31 1.10 -13.09
N ARG A 112 -2.38 0.34 -13.66
CA ARG A 112 -2.70 -0.72 -14.65
C ARG A 112 -3.48 -1.86 -14.00
N ALA A 113 -3.07 -2.31 -12.82
CA ALA A 113 -3.78 -3.33 -12.06
C ALA A 113 -5.20 -2.87 -11.70
N LEU A 114 -5.35 -1.63 -11.22
CA LEU A 114 -6.65 -1.00 -10.98
C LEU A 114 -7.50 -1.00 -12.26
N ALA A 115 -6.95 -0.57 -13.39
CA ALA A 115 -7.66 -0.55 -14.66
C ALA A 115 -8.11 -1.95 -15.10
N VAL A 116 -7.32 -3.00 -14.86
CA VAL A 116 -7.70 -4.39 -15.18
C VAL A 116 -8.83 -4.86 -14.27
N ARG A 117 -8.69 -4.70 -12.95
CA ARG A 117 -9.65 -5.21 -11.96
C ARG A 117 -10.94 -4.39 -11.88
N HIS A 118 -10.86 -3.08 -12.10
CA HIS A 118 -11.99 -2.15 -12.07
C HIS A 118 -12.05 -1.30 -13.35
N PRO A 119 -12.63 -1.83 -14.44
CA PRO A 119 -12.74 -1.10 -15.71
C PRO A 119 -13.44 0.27 -15.59
N ALA A 120 -14.33 0.43 -14.59
CA ALA A 120 -15.01 1.69 -14.30
C ALA A 120 -14.06 2.83 -13.87
N ALA A 121 -12.85 2.52 -13.40
CA ALA A 121 -11.81 3.49 -13.02
C ALA A 121 -10.98 4.00 -14.21
N ARG A 122 -11.11 3.39 -15.40
CA ARG A 122 -10.28 3.76 -16.57
C ARG A 122 -10.63 5.15 -17.08
N GLY A 123 -9.61 5.97 -17.31
CA GLY A 123 -9.75 7.32 -17.88
C GLY A 123 -10.42 8.33 -16.94
N ARG A 124 -10.55 8.00 -15.65
CA ARG A 124 -11.20 8.86 -14.66
C ARG A 124 -10.24 9.90 -14.09
N ALA A 125 -10.82 10.95 -13.49
CA ALA A 125 -10.08 12.01 -12.82
C ALA A 125 -9.21 11.43 -11.70
N CYS A 126 -7.96 11.87 -11.64
CA CYS A 126 -7.00 11.50 -10.61
C CYS A 126 -6.77 12.69 -9.68
N VAL A 127 -6.94 12.48 -8.38
CA VAL A 127 -6.53 13.44 -7.35
C VAL A 127 -5.14 13.03 -6.89
N ILE A 128 -4.13 13.81 -7.29
CA ILE A 128 -2.75 13.54 -6.93
C ILE A 128 -2.42 14.28 -5.64
N MET A 129 -1.99 13.53 -4.64
CA MET A 129 -1.46 14.06 -3.39
C MET A 129 0.00 13.68 -3.29
N GLY A 130 0.84 14.65 -2.96
CA GLY A 130 2.26 14.46 -2.85
C GLY A 130 2.89 15.60 -2.09
N ASP A 131 4.10 15.34 -1.59
CA ASP A 131 4.84 16.35 -0.85
C ASP A 131 5.30 17.44 -1.83
N ASP A 132 5.24 18.70 -1.41
CA ASP A 132 5.79 19.81 -2.17
C ASP A 132 7.30 19.60 -2.35
N PRO A 133 7.81 19.48 -3.60
CA PRO A 133 9.24 19.29 -3.84
C PRO A 133 10.11 20.44 -3.31
N VAL A 134 9.51 21.60 -2.98
CA VAL A 134 10.20 22.81 -2.51
C VAL A 134 10.28 22.86 -0.97
N LEU A 135 9.40 22.17 -0.25
CA LEU A 135 9.36 22.14 1.22
C LEU A 135 9.98 20.85 1.76
N GLY A 136 11.31 20.77 1.71
CA GLY A 136 12.04 19.67 2.35
C GLY A 136 11.78 19.62 3.87
N GLN A 137 11.97 18.44 4.48
CA GLN A 137 11.74 18.20 5.91
C GLN A 137 12.46 19.21 6.82
N GLU A 138 13.66 19.65 6.45
CA GLU A 138 14.43 20.66 7.19
C GLU A 138 13.73 22.03 7.21
N ARG A 139 13.11 22.43 6.10
CA ARG A 139 12.32 23.67 6.02
C ARG A 139 11.06 23.57 6.86
N PHE A 140 10.36 22.43 6.82
CA PHE A 140 9.21 22.20 7.70
C PHE A 140 9.62 22.27 9.18
N ASN A 141 10.71 21.61 9.56
CA ASN A 141 11.16 21.55 10.95
C ASN A 141 11.59 22.93 11.49
N SER A 142 12.17 23.78 10.63
CA SER A 142 12.63 25.13 10.97
C SER A 142 11.55 26.22 10.79
N ALA A 143 10.39 25.88 10.23
CA ALA A 143 9.29 26.83 10.08
C ALA A 143 8.66 27.22 11.44
N ALA A 144 8.00 28.37 11.45
CA ALA A 144 7.21 28.83 12.59
C ALA A 144 6.14 27.80 12.99
N PHE A 145 5.76 27.80 14.27
CA PHE A 145 4.82 26.83 14.82
C PHE A 145 3.49 26.81 14.07
N GLU A 146 2.93 27.99 13.77
CA GLU A 146 1.67 28.17 13.04
C GLU A 146 1.74 27.54 11.64
N HIS A 147 2.88 27.70 10.96
CA HIS A 147 3.09 27.10 9.65
C HIS A 147 3.13 25.58 9.74
N ARG A 148 3.83 25.02 10.73
CA ARG A 148 3.86 23.56 10.95
C ARG A 148 2.47 23.02 11.25
N CYS A 149 1.70 23.68 12.11
CA CYS A 149 0.32 23.30 12.42
C CYS A 149 -0.58 23.32 11.19
N ASN A 150 -0.50 24.36 10.36
CA ASN A 150 -1.29 24.46 9.13
C ASN A 150 -0.93 23.34 8.14
N SER A 151 0.36 23.05 7.97
CA SER A 151 0.83 21.96 7.11
C SER A 151 0.43 20.59 7.65
N THR A 152 0.44 20.37 8.97
CA THR A 152 -0.12 19.16 9.58
C THR A 152 -1.62 19.05 9.33
N ARG A 153 -2.37 20.16 9.45
CA ARG A 153 -3.81 20.16 9.19
C ARG A 153 -4.11 19.84 7.73
N ALA A 154 -3.34 20.39 6.79
CA ALA A 154 -3.42 20.04 5.37
C ALA A 154 -3.15 18.55 5.12
N LEU A 155 -2.10 17.99 5.72
CA LEU A 155 -1.80 16.56 5.61
C LEU A 155 -2.92 15.66 6.14
N LEU A 156 -3.55 16.02 7.27
CA LEU A 156 -4.70 15.31 7.82
C LEU A 156 -5.95 15.42 6.91
N THR A 157 -6.14 16.56 6.24
CA THR A 157 -7.15 16.73 5.20
C THR A 157 -6.86 15.83 4.00
N ASP A 158 -5.61 15.73 3.56
CA ASP A 158 -5.20 14.84 2.46
C ASP A 158 -5.47 13.37 2.82
N PHE A 159 -5.13 12.93 4.03
CA PHE A 159 -5.51 11.59 4.51
C PHE A 159 -7.02 11.36 4.43
N SER A 160 -7.80 12.35 4.86
CA SER A 160 -9.26 12.29 4.83
C SER A 160 -9.83 12.21 3.42
N ILE A 161 -9.23 12.94 2.46
CA ILE A 161 -9.64 12.90 1.05
C ILE A 161 -9.24 11.55 0.44
N MET A 162 -7.99 11.10 0.60
CA MET A 162 -7.54 9.79 0.07
C MET A 162 -8.38 8.64 0.59
N ALA A 163 -8.67 8.65 1.89
CA ALA A 163 -9.45 7.59 2.53
C ALA A 163 -10.88 7.50 1.98
N ARG A 164 -11.44 8.59 1.45
CA ARG A 164 -12.79 8.65 0.86
C ARG A 164 -12.84 8.25 -0.61
N ALA A 165 -11.70 8.20 -1.29
CA ALA A 165 -11.63 7.93 -2.72
C ALA A 165 -12.28 6.59 -3.07
N PRO A 166 -13.05 6.48 -4.17
CA PRO A 166 -13.53 5.17 -4.62
C PRO A 166 -12.39 4.17 -4.86
N TYR A 167 -11.27 4.66 -5.39
CA TYR A 167 -10.05 3.88 -5.61
C TYR A 167 -8.84 4.63 -5.08
N LEU A 168 -7.89 3.91 -4.47
CA LEU A 168 -6.63 4.48 -3.97
C LEU A 168 -5.46 3.70 -4.56
N VAL A 169 -4.57 4.40 -5.27
CA VAL A 169 -3.28 3.89 -5.71
C VAL A 169 -2.19 4.62 -4.95
N ALA A 170 -1.39 3.88 -4.19
CA ALA A 170 -0.36 4.46 -3.34
C ALA A 170 0.81 3.48 -3.14
N ASN A 171 1.95 4.01 -2.74
CA ASN A 171 3.05 3.18 -2.25
C ASN A 171 2.87 2.92 -0.75
N MET A 172 2.59 1.68 -0.36
CA MET A 172 2.35 1.32 1.04
C MET A 172 3.60 1.39 1.94
N ALA A 173 4.80 1.52 1.36
CA ALA A 173 6.01 1.88 2.11
C ALA A 173 5.99 3.33 2.62
N SER A 174 5.07 4.17 2.12
CA SER A 174 4.80 5.49 2.69
C SER A 174 3.89 5.38 3.91
N ASN A 175 4.31 5.96 5.04
CA ASN A 175 3.46 6.09 6.23
C ASN A 175 2.17 6.86 5.92
N VAL A 176 2.21 7.80 4.98
CA VAL A 176 1.03 8.56 4.52
C VAL A 176 -0.01 7.61 3.92
N ALA A 177 0.42 6.75 3.00
CA ALA A 177 -0.45 5.77 2.36
C ALA A 177 -1.02 4.78 3.39
N SER A 178 -0.17 4.31 4.32
CA SER A 178 -0.58 3.44 5.41
C SER A 178 -1.65 4.09 6.30
N VAL A 179 -1.49 5.34 6.69
CA VAL A 179 -2.49 6.06 7.50
C VAL A 179 -3.81 6.22 6.74
N ALA A 180 -3.77 6.68 5.48
CA ALA A 180 -4.97 6.80 4.65
C ALA A 180 -5.73 5.47 4.52
N PHE A 181 -5.00 4.37 4.38
CA PHE A 181 -5.54 3.02 4.36
C PHE A 181 -6.21 2.61 5.68
N TRP A 182 -5.58 2.91 6.82
CA TRP A 182 -6.17 2.68 8.14
C TRP A 182 -7.46 3.49 8.33
N VAL A 183 -7.47 4.77 7.93
CA VAL A 183 -8.66 5.62 8.00
C VAL A 183 -9.77 5.06 7.09
N ARG A 184 -9.43 4.66 5.87
CA ARG A 184 -10.35 4.04 4.91
C ARG A 184 -11.08 2.83 5.51
N GLY A 185 -10.32 1.85 6.01
CA GLY A 185 -10.87 0.59 6.49
C GLY A 185 -11.51 0.70 7.87
N CYS A 186 -10.86 1.39 8.81
CA CYS A 186 -11.34 1.47 10.18
C CYS A 186 -12.39 2.54 10.39
N VAL A 187 -12.22 3.73 9.82
CA VAL A 187 -13.07 4.88 10.14
C VAL A 187 -14.22 4.98 9.15
N LEU A 188 -13.92 4.86 7.85
CA LEU A 188 -14.91 5.06 6.80
C LEU A 188 -15.59 3.76 6.35
N HIS A 189 -15.12 2.60 6.82
CA HIS A 189 -15.63 1.28 6.44
C HIS A 189 -15.70 1.05 4.93
N GLN A 190 -14.79 1.67 4.18
CA GLN A 190 -14.74 1.47 2.74
C GLN A 190 -14.07 0.15 2.38
N ASP A 191 -14.43 -0.37 1.22
CA ASP A 191 -13.86 -1.59 0.68
C ASP A 191 -12.35 -1.45 0.49
N LEU A 192 -11.60 -2.45 0.94
CA LEU A 192 -10.15 -2.50 0.82
C LEU A 192 -9.72 -3.14 -0.52
N ASP A 193 -10.64 -3.83 -1.22
CA ASP A 193 -10.39 -4.38 -2.55
C ASP A 193 -10.09 -3.32 -3.62
N THR A 194 -10.44 -2.06 -3.33
CA THR A 194 -10.21 -0.92 -4.21
C THR A 194 -8.89 -0.19 -3.91
N LEU A 195 -8.01 -0.77 -3.09
CA LEU A 195 -6.66 -0.29 -2.81
C LEU A 195 -5.64 -1.05 -3.66
N PHE A 196 -4.75 -0.31 -4.32
CA PHE A 196 -3.69 -0.86 -5.15
C PHE A 196 -2.34 -0.33 -4.70
N ASP A 197 -1.49 -1.25 -4.25
CA ASP A 197 -0.08 -0.93 -4.03
C ASP A 197 0.61 -0.79 -5.39
N GLY A 198 1.34 0.30 -5.57
CA GLY A 198 2.17 0.49 -6.75
C GLY A 198 3.15 -0.67 -6.98
N HIS A 199 3.54 -1.43 -5.95
CA HIS A 199 4.50 -2.52 -6.15
C HIS A 199 3.98 -3.74 -6.91
N GLY A 200 2.78 -3.68 -7.48
CA GLY A 200 2.24 -4.76 -8.31
C GLY A 200 1.99 -6.03 -7.53
N LEU A 201 1.80 -5.92 -6.21
CA LEU A 201 1.42 -7.04 -5.39
C LEU A 201 -0.08 -7.27 -5.59
N GLU A 202 -0.41 -8.30 -6.37
CA GLU A 202 -1.67 -9.08 -6.25
C GLU A 202 -1.89 -9.61 -4.81
N ASP A 203 -0.92 -9.35 -3.95
CA ASP A 203 -0.67 -9.92 -2.64
C ASP A 203 -0.79 -8.88 -1.51
N TRP A 204 -1.51 -7.77 -1.68
CA TRP A 204 -1.92 -7.03 -0.47
C TRP A 204 -2.76 -7.95 0.44
N ILE A 205 -3.45 -8.96 -0.11
CA ILE A 205 -4.06 -10.06 0.66
C ILE A 205 -3.02 -10.87 1.45
N THR A 206 -1.76 -11.04 0.99
CA THR A 206 -0.71 -11.66 1.84
C THR A 206 -0.12 -10.69 2.87
N TRP A 207 -0.53 -9.42 2.79
CA TRP A 207 -0.47 -8.46 3.89
C TRP A 207 -1.72 -8.52 4.83
N PHE A 208 -2.75 -9.38 4.60
CA PHE A 208 -3.97 -9.52 5.42
C PHE A 208 -4.29 -10.93 5.88
#